data_AF-A0A3A8IEP0-F1
#
_entry.id   AF-A0A3A8IEP0-F1
#
_cell.length_a   1.000
_cell.length_b   1.000
_cell.length_c   1.000
_cell.angle_alpha   90.00
_cell.angle_beta   90.00
_cell.angle_gamma   90.00
#
_symmetry.space_group_name_H-M   'P 1'
#
loop_
_entity.id
_entity.type
_entity.pdbx_description
1 polymer ?
#
loop_
_entity_poly.entity_id
_entity_poly.type
_entity_poly.pdbx_seq_one_letter_code
_entity_poly.pdbx_strand_id
1 'polypeptide(L)'
;MRMQGRGIAIDGLESSSRQGRRWPLRSEALLVGLALWATACASVPERRSHLRQASHVSSGPAWPSSSRPSTSSRTELHHQDTTQTRQAVLDAIAEVKASTGTFSRSIPKLAAYQSHDIFTRYIAYGSNQLPWLQGALGSATLFANTAGSVEDADMEVALLQMTGPRLQAAMSGALLLAAWLDFLQLADVVREQCPFYSPEQLLVDMDRVQKLLEPSMLALASMEPGQVETTARALPGVMAQLTREFHSIREGARMASERAGKVIAVAQFMEMLTMVSTLRMSLPRLPPAAPATLGVGLVMNSGGVMTGTRLVVSAEWVERMRRLVQAGVISAPAVSSAVRIHAGQVLMAQSNRDLPRGVLDALGDSPEVRGMHETGRAGAGMSDAPKHHVLPQEHREWFGQRGFKGPMDIDQFCVRMEQAHHEAIHGGGNWRKGRTWPGEWNRMIMGELRDAESRAGRMLTRNEILKTVARAMRDYKIPMNFTSSRGQ
;
A
#
# COMPACT_ATOMS: atom_id res chain seq x y z
N MET A 1 53.69 44.00 -37.65
CA MET A 1 53.12 43.68 -38.99
C MET A 1 51.82 44.47 -39.17
N ARG A 2 51.53 44.94 -40.38
CA ARG A 2 50.19 45.43 -40.83
C ARG A 2 49.24 44.20 -41.00
N MET A 3 47.92 44.25 -41.24
CA MET A 3 46.92 45.27 -41.66
C MET A 3 45.61 45.01 -40.86
N GLN A 4 44.58 45.87 -40.70
CA GLN A 4 44.20 47.19 -41.25
C GLN A 4 43.30 47.21 -42.52
N GLY A 5 41.99 46.93 -42.36
CA GLY A 5 40.91 47.22 -43.33
C GLY A 5 39.54 46.69 -42.83
N ARG A 6 38.57 47.52 -42.43
CA ARG A 6 37.62 48.42 -43.17
C ARG A 6 36.40 47.71 -43.78
N GLY A 7 35.21 48.20 -43.41
CA GLY A 7 33.92 47.87 -44.03
C GLY A 7 32.73 48.51 -43.31
N ILE A 8 32.30 49.70 -43.75
CA ILE A 8 31.06 50.40 -43.32
C ILE A 8 30.38 50.97 -44.57
N ALA A 9 29.09 50.67 -44.76
CA ALA A 9 28.03 51.41 -45.48
C ALA A 9 26.88 50.40 -45.75
N ILE A 10 25.63 50.52 -45.28
CA ILE A 10 24.60 51.59 -45.35
C ILE A 10 23.56 51.28 -46.45
N ASP A 11 22.31 51.70 -46.17
CA ASP A 11 21.06 51.51 -46.92
C ASP A 11 20.45 50.09 -46.90
N GLY A 12 19.15 49.90 -46.65
CA GLY A 12 18.13 50.86 -46.22
C GLY A 12 16.72 50.34 -46.50
N LEU A 13 15.77 50.57 -45.58
CA LEU A 13 14.33 50.65 -45.86
C LEU A 13 13.55 51.09 -44.62
N GLU A 14 12.98 52.29 -44.69
CA GLU A 14 12.01 52.78 -43.72
C GLU A 14 10.61 52.19 -43.95
N SER A 15 9.78 52.36 -42.91
CA SER A 15 8.31 52.44 -42.91
C SER A 15 7.54 51.17 -42.55
N SER A 16 7.00 51.15 -41.32
CA SER A 16 5.63 51.64 -41.10
C SER A 16 5.32 51.71 -39.61
N SER A 17 4.79 52.84 -39.17
CA SER A 17 4.43 53.09 -37.77
C SER A 17 2.93 52.93 -37.53
N ARG A 18 2.56 52.65 -36.27
CA ARG A 18 1.19 52.63 -35.71
C ARG A 18 0.31 51.43 -36.11
N GLN A 19 0.03 50.57 -35.13
CA GLN A 19 -1.33 50.46 -34.56
C GLN A 19 -1.38 49.64 -33.26
N GLY A 20 -2.32 50.01 -32.38
CA GLY A 20 -3.01 49.06 -31.49
C GLY A 20 -2.28 48.50 -30.27
N ARG A 21 -2.29 49.24 -29.15
CA ARG A 21 -2.29 48.58 -27.83
C ARG A 21 -3.58 47.74 -27.69
N ARG A 22 -3.49 46.41 -27.68
CA ARG A 22 -4.52 45.53 -27.11
C ARG A 22 -3.86 44.32 -26.43
N TRP A 23 -4.05 44.22 -25.12
CA TRP A 23 -3.87 42.97 -24.37
C TRP A 23 -4.97 41.97 -24.76
N PRO A 24 -4.64 40.67 -24.86
CA PRO A 24 -5.60 39.61 -24.63
C PRO A 24 -5.36 38.96 -23.25
N LEU A 25 -6.00 39.52 -22.22
CA LEU A 25 -6.49 38.70 -21.11
C LEU A 25 -7.48 37.68 -21.70
N ARG A 26 -7.12 36.39 -21.80
CA ARG A 26 -8.02 35.21 -21.88
C ARG A 26 -7.24 33.92 -22.16
N SER A 27 -6.88 33.19 -21.10
CA SER A 27 -6.43 31.78 -21.21
C SER A 27 -6.72 30.92 -19.97
N GLU A 28 -7.13 31.50 -18.83
CA GLU A 28 -7.31 30.74 -17.56
C GLU A 28 -8.67 30.02 -17.41
N ALA A 29 -9.55 30.07 -18.41
CA ALA A 29 -10.92 29.54 -18.31
C ALA A 29 -11.10 28.07 -18.73
N LEU A 30 -10.02 27.29 -18.95
CA LEU A 30 -10.09 25.95 -19.56
C LEU A 30 -9.40 24.81 -18.79
N LEU A 31 -9.00 25.01 -17.53
CA LEU A 31 -8.33 23.98 -16.71
C LEU A 31 -9.11 23.52 -15.46
N VAL A 32 -10.39 23.88 -15.33
CA VAL A 32 -11.27 23.45 -14.22
C VAL A 32 -12.15 22.22 -14.59
N GLY A 33 -12.13 21.80 -15.86
CA GLY A 33 -13.08 20.81 -16.40
C GLY A 33 -12.71 19.32 -16.30
N LEU A 34 -11.54 18.94 -15.78
CA LEU A 34 -10.99 17.58 -15.99
C LEU A 34 -10.85 16.68 -14.74
N ALA A 35 -11.47 17.04 -13.61
CA ALA A 35 -11.31 16.34 -12.33
C ALA A 35 -12.57 15.61 -11.80
N LEU A 36 -13.66 15.54 -12.58
CA LEU A 36 -14.96 15.07 -12.04
C LEU A 36 -15.78 14.07 -12.90
N TRP A 37 -15.30 13.64 -14.07
CA TRP A 37 -16.06 12.71 -14.93
C TRP A 37 -15.19 11.57 -15.50
N ALA A 38 -15.30 10.38 -14.90
CA ALA A 38 -14.78 9.13 -15.46
C ALA A 38 -15.56 7.86 -15.02
N THR A 39 -16.84 7.96 -14.65
CA THR A 39 -17.75 6.78 -14.49
C THR A 39 -19.22 7.11 -14.84
N ALA A 40 -19.48 7.41 -16.11
CA ALA A 40 -20.77 7.30 -16.81
C ALA A 40 -20.47 7.50 -18.31
N CYS A 41 -21.02 6.77 -19.30
CA CYS A 41 -22.26 5.98 -19.32
C CYS A 41 -22.09 4.66 -20.09
N ALA A 42 -22.85 3.64 -19.70
CA ALA A 42 -23.35 2.61 -20.62
C ALA A 42 -24.81 2.32 -20.24
N SER A 43 -25.74 2.70 -21.09
CA SER A 43 -27.19 2.67 -20.82
C SER A 43 -27.92 1.84 -21.87
N VAL A 44 -28.57 0.75 -21.44
CA VAL A 44 -29.44 -0.16 -22.22
C VAL A 44 -30.61 -0.55 -21.28
N PRO A 45 -31.86 -0.69 -21.75
CA PRO A 45 -33.00 -0.13 -21.01
C PRO A 45 -33.74 -1.06 -20.05
N GLU A 46 -34.57 -0.43 -19.21
CA GLU A 46 -35.64 -1.05 -18.43
C GLU A 46 -36.48 -2.05 -19.23
N ARG A 47 -36.75 -3.21 -18.62
CA ARG A 47 -37.94 -4.01 -18.94
C ARG A 47 -38.76 -4.23 -17.67
N ARG A 48 -39.91 -3.55 -17.60
CA ARG A 48 -40.93 -3.81 -16.57
C ARG A 48 -41.35 -5.28 -16.59
N SER A 49 -41.34 -5.92 -15.43
CA SER A 49 -42.22 -7.06 -15.13
C SER A 49 -42.71 -6.97 -13.69
N HIS A 50 -44.01 -7.17 -13.52
CA HIS A 50 -44.72 -6.82 -12.29
C HIS A 50 -44.46 -7.81 -11.16
N LEU A 51 -44.41 -7.28 -9.93
CA LEU A 51 -44.73 -8.04 -8.73
C LEU A 51 -46.15 -8.64 -8.88
N ARG A 52 -46.25 -9.97 -8.91
CA ARG A 52 -47.48 -10.68 -8.54
C ARG A 52 -47.19 -11.63 -7.39
N GLN A 53 -47.53 -11.14 -6.21
CA GLN A 53 -47.76 -11.92 -5.01
C GLN A 53 -48.94 -12.87 -5.27
N ALA A 54 -48.71 -14.18 -5.17
CA ALA A 54 -49.76 -15.19 -5.22
C ALA A 54 -49.40 -16.33 -4.26
N SER A 55 -50.14 -16.41 -3.15
CA SER A 55 -50.08 -17.49 -2.17
C SER A 55 -50.81 -18.73 -2.70
N HIS A 56 -50.22 -19.92 -2.59
CA HIS A 56 -50.97 -21.16 -2.38
C HIS A 56 -50.15 -22.19 -1.59
N VAL A 57 -50.85 -23.18 -1.03
CA VAL A 57 -50.49 -23.90 0.20
C VAL A 57 -50.27 -25.41 -0.04
N SER A 58 -49.38 -26.02 0.76
CA SER A 58 -49.20 -27.47 1.01
C SER A 58 -48.67 -28.33 -0.15
N SER A 59 -47.52 -28.99 -0.02
CA SER A 59 -47.42 -30.26 0.72
C SER A 59 -45.99 -30.60 1.21
N GLY A 60 -45.91 -31.50 2.19
CA GLY A 60 -44.70 -31.90 2.92
C GLY A 60 -43.74 -32.87 2.19
N PRO A 61 -42.78 -33.47 2.91
CA PRO A 61 -41.37 -33.29 2.57
C PRO A 61 -40.71 -34.48 1.84
N ALA A 62 -39.86 -34.17 0.86
CA ALA A 62 -38.85 -35.08 0.35
C ALA A 62 -37.46 -34.50 0.64
N TRP A 63 -36.64 -35.23 1.41
CA TRP A 63 -35.28 -34.83 1.73
C TRP A 63 -34.38 -34.98 0.48
N PRO A 64 -33.71 -33.91 0.00
CA PRO A 64 -32.62 -34.07 -0.95
C PRO A 64 -31.42 -34.64 -0.20
N SER A 65 -30.96 -35.79 -0.66
CA SER A 65 -29.76 -36.46 -0.19
C SER A 65 -28.55 -35.52 -0.19
N SER A 66 -27.73 -35.62 0.86
CA SER A 66 -26.44 -34.94 0.98
C SER A 66 -25.49 -35.39 -0.14
N SER A 67 -25.48 -34.65 -1.25
CA SER A 67 -24.43 -34.71 -2.25
C SER A 67 -23.17 -34.09 -1.65
N ARG A 68 -22.28 -34.94 -1.12
CA ARG A 68 -20.89 -34.57 -0.86
C ARG A 68 -20.32 -33.88 -2.11
N PRO A 69 -19.75 -32.67 -2.02
CA PRO A 69 -19.05 -32.06 -3.14
C PRO A 69 -17.96 -33.01 -3.61
N SER A 70 -17.90 -33.28 -4.92
CA SER A 70 -16.84 -34.09 -5.51
C SER A 70 -15.48 -33.42 -5.26
N THR A 71 -14.42 -34.22 -5.18
CA THR A 71 -13.06 -33.69 -5.00
C THR A 71 -12.63 -32.74 -6.12
N SER A 72 -13.23 -32.85 -7.32
CA SER A 72 -13.06 -31.88 -8.41
C SER A 72 -13.68 -30.52 -8.05
N SER A 73 -14.96 -30.49 -7.64
CA SER A 73 -15.67 -29.25 -7.33
C SER A 73 -15.01 -28.44 -6.22
N ARG A 74 -14.42 -29.11 -5.20
CA ARG A 74 -13.70 -28.44 -4.12
C ARG A 74 -12.34 -27.88 -4.57
N THR A 75 -11.68 -28.55 -5.51
CA THR A 75 -10.41 -28.08 -6.11
C THR A 75 -10.65 -26.91 -7.07
N GLU A 76 -11.71 -26.96 -7.89
CA GLU A 76 -12.12 -25.87 -8.78
C GLU A 76 -12.50 -24.60 -8.03
N LEU A 77 -13.29 -24.71 -6.95
CA LEU A 77 -13.63 -23.58 -6.08
C LEU A 77 -12.39 -22.95 -5.43
N HIS A 78 -11.47 -23.78 -4.93
CA HIS A 78 -10.23 -23.29 -4.30
C HIS A 78 -9.31 -22.58 -5.31
N HIS A 79 -9.21 -23.11 -6.54
CA HIS A 79 -8.40 -22.50 -7.59
C HIS A 79 -9.03 -21.20 -8.13
N GLN A 80 -10.37 -21.10 -8.20
CA GLN A 80 -11.07 -19.85 -8.52
C GLN A 80 -10.84 -18.78 -7.44
N ASP A 81 -10.91 -19.14 -6.15
CA ASP A 81 -10.67 -18.19 -5.05
C ASP A 81 -9.21 -17.72 -4.98
N THR A 82 -8.26 -18.62 -5.26
CA THR A 82 -6.83 -18.29 -5.33
C THR A 82 -6.52 -17.39 -6.54
N THR A 83 -7.16 -17.63 -7.69
CA THR A 83 -7.09 -16.75 -8.88
C THR A 83 -7.68 -15.37 -8.59
N GLN A 84 -8.83 -15.28 -7.91
CA GLN A 84 -9.45 -14.02 -7.50
C GLN A 84 -8.59 -13.26 -6.49
N THR A 85 -7.96 -13.97 -5.54
CA THR A 85 -7.00 -13.40 -4.59
C THR A 85 -5.77 -12.84 -5.32
N ARG A 86 -5.20 -13.58 -6.27
CA ARG A 86 -4.10 -13.11 -7.11
C ARG A 86 -4.46 -11.83 -7.86
N GLN A 87 -5.67 -11.76 -8.44
CA GLN A 87 -6.14 -10.55 -9.11
C GLN A 87 -6.27 -9.38 -8.13
N ALA A 88 -6.87 -9.59 -6.95
CA ALA A 88 -6.98 -8.59 -5.90
C ALA A 88 -5.62 -8.04 -5.45
N VAL A 89 -4.57 -8.87 -5.40
CA VAL A 89 -3.18 -8.43 -5.15
C VAL A 89 -2.67 -7.54 -6.29
N LEU A 90 -2.86 -7.95 -7.54
CA LEU A 90 -2.40 -7.19 -8.71
C LEU A 90 -3.10 -5.82 -8.84
N ASP A 91 -4.40 -5.77 -8.54
CA ASP A 91 -5.20 -4.53 -8.54
C ASP A 91 -4.75 -3.58 -7.42
N ALA A 92 -4.50 -4.10 -6.22
CA ALA A 92 -3.94 -3.31 -5.11
C ALA A 92 -2.53 -2.78 -5.43
N ILE A 93 -1.67 -3.59 -6.07
CA ILE A 93 -0.37 -3.15 -6.58
C ILE A 93 -0.52 -2.02 -7.61
N ALA A 94 -1.51 -2.11 -8.52
CA ALA A 94 -1.77 -1.08 -9.53
C ALA A 94 -2.25 0.24 -8.89
N GLU A 95 -3.11 0.18 -7.88
CA GLU A 95 -3.59 1.34 -7.11
C GLU A 95 -2.42 2.08 -6.42
N VAL A 96 -1.53 1.34 -5.74
CA VAL A 96 -0.35 1.93 -5.08
C VAL A 96 0.66 2.49 -6.09
N LYS A 97 0.84 1.83 -7.25
CA LYS A 97 1.65 2.38 -8.37
C LYS A 97 1.06 3.68 -8.91
N ALA A 98 -0.26 3.79 -9.01
CA ALA A 98 -0.92 5.02 -9.45
C ALA A 98 -0.73 6.16 -8.45
N SER A 99 -0.90 5.87 -7.15
CA SER A 99 -0.69 6.82 -6.04
C SER A 99 0.76 7.33 -5.99
N THR A 100 1.74 6.43 -5.90
CA THR A 100 3.17 6.79 -5.88
C THR A 100 3.63 7.46 -7.19
N GLY A 101 3.02 7.10 -8.33
CA GLY A 101 3.26 7.77 -9.61
C GLY A 101 2.87 9.25 -9.61
N THR A 102 1.86 9.65 -8.82
CA THR A 102 1.50 11.07 -8.66
C THR A 102 2.60 11.84 -7.92
N PHE A 103 3.15 11.28 -6.85
CA PHE A 103 4.31 11.85 -6.16
C PHE A 103 5.50 12.03 -7.11
N SER A 104 5.84 10.97 -7.84
CA SER A 104 6.97 10.97 -8.79
C SER A 104 6.82 11.98 -9.93
N ARG A 105 5.60 12.40 -10.29
CA ARG A 105 5.33 13.46 -11.29
C ARG A 105 5.34 14.88 -10.69
N SER A 106 5.08 15.03 -9.40
CA SER A 106 5.04 16.32 -8.71
C SER A 106 6.43 16.78 -8.25
N ILE A 107 7.27 15.85 -7.79
CA ILE A 107 8.60 16.16 -7.25
C ILE A 107 9.52 16.93 -8.23
N PRO A 108 9.66 16.55 -9.51
CA PRO A 108 10.51 17.31 -10.45
C PRO A 108 10.06 18.75 -10.65
N LYS A 109 8.75 19.04 -10.50
CA LYS A 109 8.22 20.40 -10.58
C LYS A 109 8.67 21.23 -9.38
N LEU A 110 8.45 20.72 -8.17
CA LEU A 110 8.91 21.34 -6.93
C LEU A 110 10.44 21.56 -6.93
N ALA A 111 11.20 20.57 -7.42
CA ALA A 111 12.66 20.66 -7.52
C ALA A 111 13.13 21.76 -8.49
N ALA A 112 12.41 21.98 -9.60
CA ALA A 112 12.76 23.02 -10.58
C ALA A 112 12.63 24.43 -9.97
N TYR A 113 11.59 24.68 -9.16
CA TYR A 113 11.39 25.96 -8.47
C TYR A 113 12.39 26.18 -7.32
N GLN A 114 12.91 25.11 -6.70
CA GLN A 114 13.72 25.17 -5.47
C GLN A 114 15.20 24.75 -5.68
N SER A 115 15.74 24.86 -6.90
CA SER A 115 17.02 24.22 -7.29
C SER A 115 18.31 24.70 -6.60
N HIS A 116 18.27 25.80 -5.83
CA HIS A 116 19.45 26.44 -5.20
C HIS A 116 19.22 26.76 -3.72
N ASP A 117 18.37 25.99 -3.05
CA ASP A 117 17.69 26.43 -1.83
C ASP A 117 17.81 25.45 -0.66
N ILE A 118 17.74 25.98 0.56
CA ILE A 118 17.90 25.21 1.81
C ILE A 118 16.81 24.14 2.01
N PHE A 119 15.66 24.26 1.34
CA PHE A 119 14.58 23.28 1.36
C PHE A 119 14.78 22.10 0.40
N THR A 120 15.77 22.13 -0.51
CA THR A 120 16.07 21.01 -1.43
C THR A 120 16.30 19.68 -0.68
N ARG A 121 16.81 19.73 0.57
CA ARG A 121 17.00 18.57 1.44
C ARG A 121 15.70 17.76 1.69
N TYR A 122 14.55 18.44 1.75
CA TYR A 122 13.25 17.83 2.01
C TYR A 122 12.67 17.17 0.74
N ILE A 123 12.90 17.77 -0.42
CA ILE A 123 12.61 17.15 -1.72
C ILE A 123 13.47 15.90 -1.91
N ALA A 124 14.75 15.96 -1.54
CA ALA A 124 15.66 14.81 -1.58
C ALA A 124 15.21 13.68 -0.64
N TYR A 125 14.83 13.99 0.61
CA TYR A 125 14.28 13.00 1.56
C TYR A 125 13.08 12.24 0.98
N GLY A 126 12.12 12.96 0.39
CA GLY A 126 10.94 12.34 -0.23
C GLY A 126 11.29 11.51 -1.47
N SER A 127 12.20 12.02 -2.31
CA SER A 127 12.69 11.30 -3.50
C SER A 127 13.37 9.99 -3.13
N ASN A 128 14.13 9.97 -2.03
CA ASN A 128 14.84 8.79 -1.52
C ASN A 128 13.90 7.68 -0.99
N GLN A 129 12.60 7.96 -0.80
CA GLN A 129 11.61 6.93 -0.43
C GLN A 129 11.08 6.13 -1.64
N LEU A 130 11.17 6.68 -2.86
CA LEU A 130 10.64 6.01 -4.05
C LEU A 130 11.33 4.68 -4.40
N PRO A 131 12.67 4.51 -4.30
CA PRO A 131 13.33 3.27 -4.70
C PRO A 131 12.87 2.05 -3.89
N TRP A 132 12.70 2.17 -2.57
CA TRP A 132 12.27 1.04 -1.74
C TRP A 132 10.79 0.70 -1.94
N LEU A 133 9.93 1.70 -2.13
CA LEU A 133 8.51 1.51 -2.48
C LEU A 133 8.37 0.78 -3.83
N GLN A 134 9.11 1.21 -4.84
CA GLN A 134 9.13 0.56 -6.16
C GLN A 134 9.70 -0.87 -6.06
N GLY A 135 10.74 -1.08 -5.25
CA GLY A 135 11.30 -2.41 -4.94
C GLY A 135 10.30 -3.35 -4.26
N ALA A 136 9.53 -2.86 -3.29
CA ALA A 136 8.47 -3.61 -2.62
C ALA A 136 7.35 -4.02 -3.59
N LEU A 137 6.86 -3.07 -4.40
CA LEU A 137 5.82 -3.32 -5.42
C LEU A 137 6.30 -4.27 -6.52
N GLY A 138 7.56 -4.15 -6.97
CA GLY A 138 8.18 -5.06 -7.92
C GLY A 138 8.31 -6.47 -7.36
N SER A 139 8.72 -6.58 -6.09
CA SER A 139 8.79 -7.85 -5.36
C SER A 139 7.41 -8.52 -5.23
N ALA A 140 6.39 -7.77 -4.79
CA ALA A 140 5.02 -8.27 -4.70
C ALA A 140 4.46 -8.69 -6.07
N THR A 141 4.77 -7.95 -7.14
CA THR A 141 4.40 -8.32 -8.52
C THR A 141 5.05 -9.66 -8.92
N LEU A 142 6.31 -9.88 -8.56
CA LEU A 142 7.05 -11.11 -8.89
C LEU A 142 6.49 -12.34 -8.14
N PHE A 143 6.13 -12.19 -6.87
CA PHE A 143 5.46 -13.23 -6.10
C PHE A 143 4.07 -13.56 -6.66
N ALA A 144 3.23 -12.55 -6.89
CA ALA A 144 1.88 -12.74 -7.46
C ALA A 144 1.90 -13.38 -8.86
N ASN A 145 2.90 -13.06 -9.69
CA ASN A 145 3.06 -13.70 -11.00
C ASN A 145 3.64 -15.12 -10.90
N THR A 146 4.52 -15.39 -9.94
CA THR A 146 5.04 -16.75 -9.72
C THR A 146 3.95 -17.68 -9.18
N ALA A 147 3.09 -17.18 -8.28
CA ALA A 147 1.94 -17.93 -7.75
C ALA A 147 1.07 -18.50 -8.87
N GLY A 148 0.54 -17.65 -9.75
CA GLY A 148 -0.27 -18.07 -10.92
C GLY A 148 0.51 -18.77 -12.04
N SER A 149 1.70 -19.30 -11.75
CA SER A 149 2.52 -20.13 -12.65
C SER A 149 3.09 -21.37 -11.94
N VAL A 150 2.69 -21.63 -10.69
CA VAL A 150 3.04 -22.83 -9.92
C VAL A 150 1.82 -23.75 -9.88
N GLU A 151 2.02 -25.03 -10.15
CA GLU A 151 0.93 -26.02 -10.25
C GLU A 151 0.46 -26.58 -8.89
N ASP A 152 1.09 -26.17 -7.80
CA ASP A 152 0.80 -26.66 -6.45
C ASP A 152 0.01 -25.61 -5.66
N ALA A 153 -1.23 -25.94 -5.29
CA ALA A 153 -2.18 -24.98 -4.71
C ALA A 153 -1.75 -24.42 -3.34
N ASP A 154 -1.12 -25.23 -2.49
CA ASP A 154 -0.64 -24.76 -1.18
C ASP A 154 0.52 -23.77 -1.38
N MET A 155 1.40 -24.06 -2.33
CA MET A 155 2.51 -23.18 -2.71
C MET A 155 2.02 -21.91 -3.43
N GLU A 156 0.95 -21.98 -4.23
CA GLU A 156 0.31 -20.82 -4.84
C GLU A 156 -0.18 -19.84 -3.76
N VAL A 157 -0.91 -20.33 -2.76
CA VAL A 157 -1.35 -19.53 -1.60
C VAL A 157 -0.17 -19.00 -0.80
N ALA A 158 0.84 -19.82 -0.52
CA ALA A 158 2.04 -19.40 0.21
C ALA A 158 2.78 -18.25 -0.50
N LEU A 159 2.94 -18.32 -1.82
CA LEU A 159 3.54 -17.26 -2.63
C LEU A 159 2.69 -15.98 -2.63
N LEU A 160 1.35 -16.08 -2.61
CA LEU A 160 0.47 -14.93 -2.45
C LEU A 160 0.63 -14.28 -1.07
N GLN A 161 0.74 -15.06 0.00
CA GLN A 161 0.99 -14.54 1.35
C GLN A 161 2.34 -13.80 1.44
N MET A 162 3.37 -14.24 0.71
CA MET A 162 4.65 -13.53 0.61
C MET A 162 4.57 -12.15 -0.07
N THR A 163 3.48 -11.84 -0.78
CA THR A 163 3.20 -10.48 -1.30
C THR A 163 2.80 -9.52 -0.19
N GLY A 164 2.26 -10.05 0.91
CA GLY A 164 1.57 -9.32 1.98
C GLY A 164 2.37 -8.21 2.64
N PRO A 165 3.48 -8.51 3.34
CA PRO A 165 4.32 -7.50 3.99
C PRO A 165 4.80 -6.42 3.01
N ARG A 166 5.06 -6.79 1.75
CA ARG A 166 5.52 -5.86 0.70
C ARG A 166 4.41 -4.93 0.23
N LEU A 167 3.22 -5.46 0.00
CA LEU A 167 2.04 -4.70 -0.40
C LEU A 167 1.59 -3.77 0.74
N GLN A 168 1.50 -4.28 1.96
CA GLN A 168 1.14 -3.51 3.16
C GLN A 168 2.17 -2.41 3.44
N ALA A 169 3.48 -2.70 3.31
CA ALA A 169 4.53 -1.69 3.41
C ALA A 169 4.40 -0.60 2.33
N ALA A 170 4.15 -0.99 1.08
CA ALA A 170 4.01 -0.06 -0.03
C ALA A 170 2.76 0.82 0.07
N MET A 171 1.62 0.27 0.46
CA MET A 171 0.39 1.03 0.76
C MET A 171 0.62 2.04 1.87
N SER A 172 1.19 1.58 2.99
CA SER A 172 1.52 2.38 4.17
C SER A 172 2.47 3.53 3.85
N GLY A 173 3.58 3.23 3.15
CA GLY A 173 4.56 4.24 2.76
C GLY A 173 4.03 5.20 1.69
N ALA A 174 3.15 4.76 0.79
CA ALA A 174 2.50 5.65 -0.17
C ALA A 174 1.56 6.66 0.51
N LEU A 175 0.83 6.27 1.57
CA LEU A 175 0.03 7.19 2.39
C LEU A 175 0.91 8.24 3.08
N LEU A 176 2.02 7.81 3.70
CA LEU A 176 2.98 8.72 4.33
C LEU A 176 3.68 9.65 3.31
N LEU A 177 3.94 9.16 2.10
CA LEU A 177 4.57 9.93 1.04
C LEU A 177 3.60 10.96 0.41
N ALA A 178 2.31 10.65 0.36
CA ALA A 178 1.27 11.62 0.02
C ALA A 178 1.16 12.72 1.09
N ALA A 179 1.18 12.35 2.38
CA ALA A 179 1.24 13.33 3.46
C ALA A 179 2.51 14.20 3.39
N TRP A 180 3.67 13.63 3.06
CA TRP A 180 4.89 14.41 2.85
C TRP A 180 4.78 15.40 1.68
N LEU A 181 4.12 15.02 0.59
CA LEU A 181 3.87 15.92 -0.54
C LEU A 181 3.03 17.13 -0.13
N ASP A 182 1.98 16.93 0.67
CA ASP A 182 1.17 18.02 1.23
C ASP A 182 2.05 19.02 1.99
N PHE A 183 3.02 18.57 2.79
CA PHE A 183 3.95 19.44 3.51
C PHE A 183 4.93 20.17 2.60
N LEU A 184 5.48 19.50 1.58
CA LEU A 184 6.32 20.16 0.58
C LEU A 184 5.54 21.28 -0.14
N GLN A 185 4.28 21.03 -0.50
CA GLN A 185 3.40 22.00 -1.14
C GLN A 185 2.97 23.12 -0.19
N LEU A 186 2.74 22.83 1.09
CA LEU A 186 2.50 23.84 2.12
C LEU A 186 3.72 24.74 2.30
N ALA A 187 4.92 24.18 2.36
CA ALA A 187 6.15 24.96 2.49
C ALA A 187 6.39 25.87 1.27
N ASP A 188 6.12 25.38 0.06
CA ASP A 188 6.17 26.15 -1.19
C ASP A 188 5.22 27.37 -1.10
N VAL A 189 3.94 27.12 -0.82
CA VAL A 189 2.88 28.14 -0.73
C VAL A 189 3.13 29.15 0.41
N VAL A 190 3.60 28.70 1.58
CA VAL A 190 3.96 29.59 2.69
C VAL A 190 5.07 30.56 2.28
N ARG A 191 6.07 30.09 1.53
CA ARG A 191 7.21 30.94 1.11
C ARG A 191 6.82 31.95 0.03
N GLU A 192 5.98 31.55 -0.92
CA GLU A 192 5.50 32.47 -1.97
C GLU A 192 4.55 33.54 -1.41
N GLN A 193 3.67 33.17 -0.48
CA GLN A 193 2.48 33.99 -0.14
C GLN A 193 2.49 34.55 1.29
N CYS A 194 3.30 34.00 2.19
CA CYS A 194 3.41 34.43 3.59
C CYS A 194 4.84 34.90 3.92
N PRO A 195 5.35 36.00 3.31
CA PRO A 195 6.73 36.49 3.51
C PRO A 195 7.04 36.98 4.93
N PHE A 196 6.05 36.98 5.82
CA PHE A 196 6.19 37.30 7.24
C PHE A 196 6.32 36.05 8.13
N TYR A 197 6.22 34.86 7.55
CA TYR A 197 6.56 33.61 8.22
C TYR A 197 8.07 33.38 8.10
N SER A 198 8.77 33.20 9.22
CA SER A 198 10.23 33.06 9.23
C SER A 198 10.67 31.82 8.43
N PRO A 199 11.62 31.95 7.48
CA PRO A 199 12.21 30.81 6.80
C PRO A 199 12.87 29.81 7.76
N GLU A 200 13.48 30.30 8.84
CA GLU A 200 14.10 29.51 9.90
C GLU A 200 13.05 28.71 10.67
N GLN A 201 11.90 29.31 10.99
CA GLN A 201 10.78 28.62 11.60
C GLN A 201 10.23 27.53 10.67
N LEU A 202 10.04 27.82 9.38
CA LEU A 202 9.58 26.83 8.41
C LEU A 202 10.59 25.68 8.22
N LEU A 203 11.90 25.96 8.31
CA LEU A 203 12.92 24.91 8.38
C LEU A 203 12.74 24.01 9.60
N VAL A 204 12.55 24.58 10.79
CA VAL A 204 12.34 23.83 12.05
C VAL A 204 11.07 22.98 11.99
N ASP A 205 10.00 23.50 11.40
CA ASP A 205 8.74 22.76 11.29
C ASP A 205 8.84 21.61 10.27
N MET A 206 9.49 21.83 9.12
CA MET A 206 9.75 20.75 8.14
C MET A 206 10.69 19.67 8.68
N ASP A 207 11.69 20.04 9.50
CA ASP A 207 12.58 19.13 10.20
C ASP A 207 11.82 18.27 11.24
N ARG A 208 10.91 18.88 12.00
CA ARG A 208 10.02 18.17 12.93
C ARG A 208 9.14 17.17 12.18
N VAL A 209 8.50 17.58 11.08
CA VAL A 209 7.63 16.70 10.29
C VAL A 209 8.40 15.53 9.69
N GLN A 210 9.62 15.75 9.18
CA GLN A 210 10.49 14.67 8.69
C GLN A 210 10.77 13.65 9.80
N LYS A 211 11.14 14.10 11.00
CA LYS A 211 11.42 13.24 12.16
C LYS A 211 10.21 12.43 12.65
N LEU A 212 8.97 12.86 12.37
CA LEU A 212 7.76 12.07 12.63
C LEU A 212 7.53 10.97 11.59
N LEU A 213 7.99 11.18 10.36
CA LEU A 213 7.85 10.23 9.25
C LEU A 213 8.94 9.15 9.26
N GLU A 214 10.19 9.54 9.56
CA GLU A 214 11.39 8.70 9.45
C GLU A 214 11.25 7.32 10.12
N PRO A 215 10.81 7.18 11.39
CA PRO A 215 10.71 5.88 12.05
C PRO A 215 9.74 4.94 11.32
N SER A 216 8.62 5.48 10.82
CA SER A 216 7.63 4.69 10.09
C SER A 216 8.14 4.30 8.70
N MET A 217 8.75 5.23 7.97
CA MET A 217 9.35 4.92 6.66
C MET A 217 10.44 3.85 6.76
N LEU A 218 11.32 3.94 7.77
CA LEU A 218 12.39 2.96 8.00
C LEU A 218 11.84 1.56 8.33
N ALA A 219 10.87 1.47 9.24
CA ALA A 219 10.26 0.20 9.63
C ALA A 219 9.49 -0.46 8.47
N LEU A 220 8.80 0.32 7.63
CA LEU A 220 8.13 -0.19 6.43
C LEU A 220 9.13 -0.63 5.35
N ALA A 221 10.23 0.11 5.17
CA ALA A 221 11.28 -0.22 4.20
C ALA A 221 12.00 -1.54 4.52
N SER A 222 11.97 -2.01 5.78
CA SER A 222 12.48 -3.34 6.16
C SER A 222 11.74 -4.49 5.47
N MET A 223 10.45 -4.29 5.13
CA MET A 223 9.50 -5.30 4.66
C MET A 223 9.37 -6.53 5.60
N GLU A 224 9.83 -6.43 6.85
CA GLU A 224 9.71 -7.50 7.85
C GLU A 224 8.25 -7.57 8.33
N PRO A 225 7.58 -8.74 8.28
CA PRO A 225 6.16 -8.88 8.61
C PRO A 225 5.74 -8.22 9.93
N GLY A 226 6.49 -8.45 11.02
CA GLY A 226 6.17 -7.93 12.35
C GLY A 226 6.30 -6.41 12.46
N GLN A 227 7.39 -5.84 11.92
CA GLN A 227 7.60 -4.39 11.85
C GLN A 227 6.55 -3.70 10.96
N VAL A 228 6.21 -4.30 9.82
CA VAL A 228 5.22 -3.76 8.89
C VAL A 228 3.81 -3.79 9.49
N GLU A 229 3.42 -4.84 10.22
CA GLU A 229 2.14 -4.86 10.95
C GLU A 229 2.12 -3.86 12.11
N THR A 230 3.17 -3.85 12.93
CA THR A 230 3.27 -2.95 14.08
C THR A 230 3.21 -1.48 13.65
N THR A 231 3.92 -1.14 12.57
CA THR A 231 3.92 0.21 12.01
C THR A 231 2.57 0.56 11.40
N ALA A 232 1.97 -0.33 10.60
CA ALA A 232 0.64 -0.11 10.02
C ALA A 232 -0.43 0.13 11.10
N ARG A 233 -0.39 -0.61 12.22
CA ARG A 233 -1.26 -0.42 13.39
C ARG A 233 -1.05 0.93 14.08
N ALA A 234 0.18 1.47 14.06
CA ALA A 234 0.52 2.78 14.63
C ALA A 234 0.21 3.98 13.71
N LEU A 235 0.11 3.77 12.39
CA LEU A 235 -0.09 4.83 11.40
C LEU A 235 -1.24 5.81 11.69
N PRO A 236 -2.43 5.41 12.19
CA PRO A 236 -3.48 6.37 12.49
C PRO A 236 -3.05 7.44 13.51
N GLY A 237 -2.19 7.09 14.48
CA GLY A 237 -1.61 8.03 15.44
C GLY A 237 -0.61 8.98 14.79
N VAL A 238 0.27 8.45 13.92
CA VAL A 238 1.24 9.24 13.13
C VAL A 238 0.52 10.23 12.23
N MET A 239 -0.47 9.77 11.46
CA MET A 239 -1.30 10.60 10.58
C MET A 239 -2.05 11.68 11.38
N ALA A 240 -2.60 11.36 12.55
CA ALA A 240 -3.23 12.35 13.41
C ALA A 240 -2.25 13.42 13.92
N GLN A 241 -0.97 13.08 14.12
CA GLN A 241 0.07 14.06 14.47
C GLN A 241 0.48 14.91 13.28
N LEU A 242 0.69 14.31 12.10
CA LEU A 242 0.95 15.02 10.86
C LEU A 242 -0.17 16.03 10.53
N THR A 243 -1.44 15.63 10.67
CA THR A 243 -2.60 16.54 10.61
C THR A 243 -2.47 17.74 11.56
N ARG A 244 -1.98 17.55 12.80
CA ARG A 244 -1.80 18.65 13.77
C ARG A 244 -0.66 19.58 13.39
N GLU A 245 0.49 19.05 12.99
CA GLU A 245 1.62 19.87 12.50
C GLU A 245 1.23 20.67 11.25
N PHE A 246 0.55 20.04 10.29
CA PHE A 246 0.04 20.71 9.08
C PHE A 246 -0.90 21.88 9.42
N HIS A 247 -1.82 21.66 10.35
CA HIS A 247 -2.70 22.72 10.85
C HIS A 247 -1.90 23.83 11.56
N SER A 248 -0.94 23.47 12.42
CA SER A 248 -0.11 24.41 13.18
C SER A 248 0.73 25.32 12.28
N ILE A 249 1.40 24.78 11.26
CA ILE A 249 2.20 25.56 10.30
C ILE A 249 1.31 26.53 9.52
N ARG A 250 0.19 26.02 8.98
CA ARG A 250 -0.78 26.83 8.24
C ARG A 250 -1.36 27.96 9.09
N GLU A 251 -1.68 27.67 10.35
CA GLU A 251 -2.25 28.63 11.28
C GLU A 251 -1.21 29.69 11.71
N GLY A 252 0.04 29.30 11.92
CA GLY A 252 1.15 30.22 12.12
C GLY A 252 1.36 31.16 10.93
N ALA A 253 1.33 30.64 9.69
CA ALA A 253 1.44 31.43 8.46
C ALA A 253 0.26 32.40 8.26
N ARG A 254 -0.96 31.96 8.59
CA ARG A 254 -2.16 32.83 8.65
C ARG A 254 -1.94 33.98 9.61
N MET A 255 -1.62 33.68 10.86
CA MET A 255 -1.45 34.68 11.92
C MET A 255 -0.30 35.67 11.64
N ALA A 256 0.80 35.21 11.04
CA ALA A 256 1.89 36.09 10.60
C ALA A 256 1.43 37.07 9.51
N SER A 257 0.65 36.60 8.55
CA SER A 257 0.13 37.42 7.44
C SER A 257 -0.96 38.41 7.87
N GLU A 258 -1.79 38.05 8.85
CA GLU A 258 -2.80 38.93 9.45
C GLU A 258 -2.18 40.05 10.28
N ARG A 259 -1.14 39.76 11.08
CA ARG A 259 -0.37 40.78 11.81
C ARG A 259 0.29 41.80 10.89
N ALA A 260 0.59 41.42 9.65
CA ALA A 260 1.11 42.29 8.61
C ALA A 260 0.01 42.98 7.74
N GLY A 261 -1.26 42.83 8.09
CA GLY A 261 -2.39 43.51 7.44
C GLY A 261 -2.83 42.95 6.08
N LYS A 262 -2.34 41.79 5.64
CA LYS A 262 -2.59 41.26 4.28
C LYS A 262 -3.72 40.23 4.22
N VAL A 263 -4.94 40.64 4.55
CA VAL A 263 -6.14 39.76 4.61
C VAL A 263 -6.46 39.06 3.26
N ILE A 264 -6.21 39.72 2.12
CA ILE A 264 -6.47 39.12 0.79
C ILE A 264 -5.53 37.94 0.50
N ALA A 265 -4.24 38.05 0.86
CA ALA A 265 -3.28 36.97 0.69
C ALA A 265 -3.64 35.75 1.55
N VAL A 266 -4.20 35.98 2.75
CA VAL A 266 -4.69 34.91 3.64
C VAL A 266 -5.84 34.12 3.01
N ALA A 267 -6.78 34.79 2.33
CA ALA A 267 -7.88 34.11 1.65
C ALA A 267 -7.37 33.22 0.50
N GLN A 268 -6.48 33.74 -0.35
CA GLN A 268 -5.89 32.99 -1.47
C GLN A 268 -5.02 31.82 -0.99
N PHE A 269 -4.22 32.03 0.05
CA PHE A 269 -3.43 30.99 0.74
C PHE A 269 -4.31 29.85 1.23
N MET A 270 -5.40 30.16 1.93
CA MET A 270 -6.35 29.16 2.42
C MET A 270 -7.04 28.42 1.28
N GLU A 271 -7.46 29.13 0.22
CA GLU A 271 -8.11 28.53 -0.95
C GLU A 271 -7.20 27.52 -1.66
N MET A 272 -5.95 27.90 -1.99
CA MET A 272 -4.97 27.01 -2.62
C MET A 272 -4.65 25.77 -1.77
N LEU A 273 -4.45 25.93 -0.46
CA LEU A 273 -4.21 24.78 0.42
C LEU A 273 -5.44 23.85 0.50
N THR A 274 -6.65 24.40 0.46
CA THR A 274 -7.90 23.62 0.33
C THR A 274 -8.15 23.07 -1.08
N MET A 275 -7.30 23.36 -2.06
CA MET A 275 -7.31 22.72 -3.39
C MET A 275 -6.24 21.63 -3.56
N VAL A 276 -5.18 21.65 -2.75
CA VAL A 276 -3.99 20.79 -2.96
C VAL A 276 -3.90 19.60 -1.98
N SER A 277 -4.10 19.77 -0.68
CA SER A 277 -3.76 18.75 0.35
C SER A 277 -4.63 17.48 0.35
N THR A 278 -4.03 16.30 0.57
CA THR A 278 -4.71 15.02 0.86
C THR A 278 -5.17 14.88 2.33
N LEU A 279 -4.51 15.56 3.27
CA LEU A 279 -4.92 15.70 4.68
C LEU A 279 -6.25 16.47 4.88
N ARG A 280 -6.89 16.94 3.80
CA ARG A 280 -8.17 17.68 3.80
C ARG A 280 -9.32 17.03 4.58
N MET A 281 -9.30 15.71 4.82
CA MET A 281 -10.32 15.02 5.64
C MET A 281 -10.35 15.43 7.11
N SER A 282 -9.35 16.18 7.61
CA SER A 282 -9.31 16.73 8.97
C SER A 282 -9.60 18.23 9.09
N LEU A 283 -9.95 18.92 7.99
CA LEU A 283 -10.24 20.36 8.06
C LEU A 283 -11.73 20.60 8.40
N PRO A 284 -12.04 21.37 9.46
CA PRO A 284 -13.41 21.84 9.69
C PRO A 284 -13.89 22.66 8.49
N ARG A 285 -15.03 22.28 7.90
CA ARG A 285 -15.79 23.23 7.07
C ARG A 285 -16.44 24.25 8.00
N LEU A 286 -16.41 25.52 7.61
CA LEU A 286 -17.26 26.54 8.20
C LEU A 286 -18.73 26.06 8.08
N PRO A 287 -19.56 26.24 9.12
CA PRO A 287 -20.92 25.71 9.13
C PRO A 287 -21.78 26.43 8.06
N PRO A 288 -22.61 25.70 7.30
CA PRO A 288 -23.69 26.33 6.56
C PRO A 288 -24.71 26.91 7.55
N ALA A 289 -25.31 28.04 7.20
CA ALA A 289 -26.27 28.74 8.05
C ALA A 289 -27.67 28.06 8.07
N ALA A 290 -27.74 26.81 8.54
CA ALA A 290 -28.98 26.11 8.89
C ALA A 290 -28.70 24.89 9.81
N PRO A 291 -29.54 24.59 10.80
CA PRO A 291 -29.39 23.40 11.63
C PRO A 291 -29.89 22.16 10.87
N ALA A 292 -29.00 21.22 10.55
CA ALA A 292 -29.37 19.88 10.12
C ALA A 292 -29.37 18.94 11.33
N THR A 293 -30.53 18.41 11.69
CA THR A 293 -30.69 17.46 12.80
C THR A 293 -30.13 16.08 12.48
N LEU A 294 -29.59 15.44 13.52
CA LEU A 294 -28.75 14.25 13.49
C LEU A 294 -29.37 12.99 12.85
N GLY A 295 -28.48 12.26 12.15
CA GLY A 295 -28.62 10.85 11.81
C GLY A 295 -27.25 10.24 11.51
N VAL A 296 -26.36 10.17 12.50
CA VAL A 296 -24.98 9.65 12.31
C VAL A 296 -24.99 8.13 12.45
N GLY A 297 -25.05 7.46 11.31
CA GLY A 297 -24.79 6.02 11.16
C GLY A 297 -23.88 5.78 9.97
N LEU A 298 -23.00 4.78 10.09
CA LEU A 298 -22.26 4.25 8.95
C LEU A 298 -23.17 3.27 8.21
N VAL A 299 -23.47 3.53 6.93
CA VAL A 299 -24.37 2.67 6.14
C VAL A 299 -23.60 2.07 4.97
N MET A 300 -23.63 0.75 4.86
CA MET A 300 -23.16 0.00 3.69
C MET A 300 -24.29 0.01 2.66
N ASN A 301 -24.04 0.58 1.47
CA ASN A 301 -24.93 0.47 0.32
C ASN A 301 -24.20 -0.23 -0.84
N SER A 302 -24.91 -0.65 -1.87
CA SER A 302 -24.34 -1.30 -3.06
C SER A 302 -23.27 -0.47 -3.80
N GLY A 303 -23.21 0.85 -3.55
CA GLY A 303 -22.17 1.75 -4.05
C GLY A 303 -20.95 1.97 -3.13
N GLY A 304 -20.97 1.50 -1.88
CA GLY A 304 -19.85 1.62 -0.94
C GLY A 304 -20.23 2.00 0.49
N VAL A 305 -19.21 2.34 1.29
CA VAL A 305 -19.32 2.68 2.71
C VAL A 305 -19.47 4.19 2.87
N MET A 306 -20.54 4.63 3.53
CA MET A 306 -20.80 6.05 3.78
C MET A 306 -20.79 6.39 5.27
N THR A 307 -20.17 7.53 5.62
CA THR A 307 -20.33 8.22 6.91
C THR A 307 -21.17 9.46 6.69
N GLY A 308 -22.44 9.44 7.10
CA GLY A 308 -23.40 10.50 6.74
C GLY A 308 -23.54 10.61 5.22
N THR A 309 -23.25 11.78 4.65
CA THR A 309 -23.34 12.04 3.20
C THR A 309 -22.03 11.83 2.42
N ARG A 310 -20.98 11.29 3.04
CA ARG A 310 -19.67 11.09 2.39
C ARG A 310 -19.34 9.60 2.22
N LEU A 311 -18.99 9.20 0.99
CA LEU A 311 -18.32 7.93 0.73
C LEU A 311 -16.91 7.95 1.36
N VAL A 312 -16.59 6.96 2.17
CA VAL A 312 -15.28 6.79 2.81
C VAL A 312 -14.39 5.86 1.98
N VAL A 313 -14.96 4.73 1.53
CA VAL A 313 -14.31 3.74 0.66
C VAL A 313 -15.35 3.12 -0.27
N SER A 314 -14.94 2.71 -1.48
CA SER A 314 -15.83 2.02 -2.44
C SER A 314 -16.13 0.59 -2.00
N ALA A 315 -17.28 0.04 -2.44
CA ALA A 315 -17.61 -1.36 -2.17
C ALA A 315 -16.58 -2.33 -2.76
N GLU A 316 -16.07 -2.01 -3.96
CA GLU A 316 -15.02 -2.77 -4.64
C GLU A 316 -13.72 -2.82 -3.81
N TRP A 317 -13.29 -1.70 -3.25
CA TRP A 317 -12.10 -1.64 -2.39
C TRP A 317 -12.29 -2.48 -1.12
N VAL A 318 -13.46 -2.40 -0.47
CA VAL A 318 -13.76 -3.20 0.73
C VAL A 318 -13.75 -4.69 0.42
N GLU A 319 -14.38 -5.10 -0.68
CA GLU A 319 -14.42 -6.51 -1.11
C GLU A 319 -13.03 -7.02 -1.50
N ARG A 320 -12.21 -6.20 -2.17
CA ARG A 320 -10.81 -6.50 -2.49
C ARG A 320 -10.00 -6.71 -1.21
N MET A 321 -10.10 -5.80 -0.25
CA MET A 321 -9.37 -5.91 1.03
C MET A 321 -9.86 -7.08 1.87
N ARG A 322 -11.17 -7.37 1.91
CA ARG A 322 -11.74 -8.53 2.60
C ARG A 322 -11.14 -9.84 2.08
N ARG A 323 -10.96 -9.99 0.76
CA ARG A 323 -10.31 -11.16 0.14
C ARG A 323 -8.84 -11.26 0.52
N LEU A 324 -8.10 -10.14 0.48
CA LEU A 324 -6.70 -10.11 0.88
C LEU A 324 -6.51 -10.47 2.37
N VAL A 325 -7.47 -10.12 3.23
CA VAL A 325 -7.49 -10.56 4.63
C VAL A 325 -7.81 -12.06 4.76
N GLN A 326 -8.85 -12.54 4.07
CA GLN A 326 -9.26 -13.96 4.13
C GLN A 326 -8.17 -14.92 3.62
N ALA A 327 -7.40 -14.52 2.62
CA ALA A 327 -6.26 -15.28 2.11
C ALA A 327 -4.98 -15.15 2.99
N GLY A 328 -5.00 -14.34 4.05
CA GLY A 328 -3.84 -14.07 4.89
C GLY A 328 -2.75 -13.22 4.22
N VAL A 329 -3.10 -12.48 3.16
CA VAL A 329 -2.17 -11.60 2.44
C VAL A 329 -1.99 -10.26 3.16
N ILE A 330 -3.06 -9.61 3.60
CA ILE A 330 -2.97 -8.36 4.39
C ILE A 330 -3.58 -8.61 5.77
N SER A 331 -3.00 -8.04 6.83
CA SER A 331 -3.56 -8.17 8.16
C SER A 331 -4.82 -7.32 8.33
N ALA A 332 -5.86 -7.87 8.99
CA ALA A 332 -7.07 -7.11 9.31
C ALA A 332 -6.78 -5.78 10.06
N PRO A 333 -5.84 -5.72 11.03
CA PRO A 333 -5.43 -4.47 11.67
C PRO A 333 -4.88 -3.41 10.71
N ALA A 334 -4.18 -3.80 9.63
CA ALA A 334 -3.67 -2.85 8.65
C ALA A 334 -4.78 -2.27 7.76
N VAL A 335 -5.74 -3.10 7.32
CA VAL A 335 -6.93 -2.60 6.59
C VAL A 335 -7.79 -1.71 7.50
N SER A 336 -8.02 -2.14 8.75
CA SER A 336 -8.69 -1.36 9.80
C SER A 336 -8.02 0.01 9.98
N SER A 337 -6.69 0.05 10.02
CA SER A 337 -5.91 1.30 10.12
C SER A 337 -6.04 2.18 8.87
N ALA A 338 -6.00 1.62 7.67
CA ALA A 338 -6.23 2.36 6.43
C ALA A 338 -7.64 2.98 6.39
N VAL A 339 -8.69 2.23 6.78
CA VAL A 339 -10.05 2.78 6.90
C VAL A 339 -10.12 3.90 7.93
N ARG A 340 -9.48 3.76 9.10
CA ARG A 340 -9.41 4.84 10.12
C ARG A 340 -8.76 6.11 9.57
N ILE A 341 -7.72 5.99 8.73
CA ILE A 341 -7.05 7.12 8.07
C ILE A 341 -7.98 7.77 7.03
N HIS A 342 -8.59 6.98 6.14
CA HIS A 342 -9.48 7.50 5.09
C HIS A 342 -10.80 8.09 5.62
N ALA A 343 -11.34 7.55 6.72
CA ALA A 343 -12.55 8.07 7.37
C ALA A 343 -12.34 9.42 8.07
N GLY A 344 -11.10 9.75 8.42
CA GLY A 344 -10.72 11.01 9.07
C GLY A 344 -11.37 11.23 10.44
N GLN A 345 -11.27 12.47 10.93
CA GLN A 345 -11.70 12.82 12.28
C GLN A 345 -13.23 12.78 12.50
N VAL A 346 -14.03 12.48 11.48
CA VAL A 346 -15.49 12.29 11.61
C VAL A 346 -15.83 11.11 12.53
N LEU A 347 -14.96 10.09 12.61
CA LEU A 347 -15.06 9.02 13.61
C LEU A 347 -14.28 9.36 14.91
N MET A 348 -13.14 10.04 14.82
CA MET A 348 -12.29 10.35 16.00
C MET A 348 -12.88 11.42 16.93
N ALA A 349 -13.88 12.19 16.49
CA ALA A 349 -14.64 13.10 17.35
C ALA A 349 -15.56 12.37 18.35
N GLN A 350 -15.77 11.05 18.18
CA GLN A 350 -16.39 10.21 19.19
C GLN A 350 -15.30 9.49 19.99
N SER A 351 -15.18 9.85 21.26
CA SER A 351 -14.16 9.34 22.16
C SER A 351 -14.18 7.80 22.25
N ASN A 352 -12.99 7.21 22.03
CA ASN A 352 -12.64 5.86 22.46
C ASN A 352 -13.47 4.69 21.86
N ARG A 353 -14.00 4.83 20.63
CA ARG A 353 -14.64 3.70 19.92
C ARG A 353 -13.92 3.32 18.63
N ASP A 354 -13.86 2.01 18.40
CA ASP A 354 -13.33 1.38 17.20
C ASP A 354 -14.19 1.66 15.96
N LEU A 355 -13.76 1.13 14.81
CA LEU A 355 -14.59 1.09 13.62
C LEU A 355 -15.98 0.48 13.94
N PRO A 356 -17.06 0.90 13.27
CA PRO A 356 -18.39 0.33 13.47
C PRO A 356 -18.39 -1.18 13.30
N ARG A 357 -19.19 -1.90 14.10
CA ARG A 357 -19.15 -3.38 14.17
C ARG A 357 -19.28 -4.04 12.81
N GLY A 358 -20.18 -3.56 11.94
CA GLY A 358 -20.34 -4.07 10.57
C GLY A 358 -19.13 -3.89 9.63
N VAL A 359 -18.19 -2.98 9.94
CA VAL A 359 -16.89 -2.88 9.24
C VAL A 359 -15.87 -3.82 9.88
N LEU A 360 -15.83 -3.91 11.22
CA LEU A 360 -14.97 -4.87 11.91
C LEU A 360 -15.31 -6.32 11.52
N ASP A 361 -16.59 -6.68 11.54
CA ASP A 361 -17.08 -8.02 11.20
C ASP A 361 -16.86 -8.33 9.70
N ALA A 362 -16.99 -7.34 8.82
CA ALA A 362 -16.67 -7.49 7.39
C ALA A 362 -15.16 -7.59 7.10
N LEU A 363 -14.30 -7.09 8.01
CA LEU A 363 -12.84 -7.15 7.90
C LEU A 363 -12.20 -8.22 8.82
N GLY A 364 -12.98 -8.95 9.63
CA GLY A 364 -12.46 -9.92 10.60
C GLY A 364 -11.74 -9.32 11.82
N ASP A 365 -12.00 -8.05 12.17
CA ASP A 365 -11.34 -7.29 13.26
C ASP A 365 -12.25 -7.12 14.50
N SER A 366 -13.23 -8.01 14.69
CA SER A 366 -14.19 -7.99 15.80
C SER A 366 -13.47 -8.01 17.17
N PRO A 367 -14.06 -7.42 18.23
CA PRO A 367 -13.44 -7.38 19.57
C PRO A 367 -12.94 -8.74 20.08
N GLU A 368 -13.62 -9.81 19.70
CA GLU A 368 -13.31 -11.19 20.01
C GLU A 368 -12.01 -11.66 19.31
N VAL A 369 -11.79 -11.28 18.05
CA VAL A 369 -10.55 -11.56 17.31
C VAL A 369 -9.38 -10.75 17.87
N ARG A 370 -9.63 -9.50 18.27
CA ARG A 370 -8.63 -8.64 18.92
C ARG A 370 -8.25 -9.09 20.32
N GLY A 371 -9.20 -9.66 21.08
CA GLY A 371 -8.94 -10.31 22.37
C GLY A 371 -8.23 -11.66 22.25
N MET A 372 -8.33 -12.33 21.09
CA MET A 372 -7.68 -13.60 20.80
C MET A 372 -6.25 -13.44 20.22
N HIS A 373 -5.81 -12.21 19.92
CA HIS A 373 -4.40 -11.94 19.67
C HIS A 373 -3.64 -11.94 21.00
N GLU A 374 -3.13 -13.12 21.36
CA GLU A 374 -2.26 -13.33 22.52
C GLU A 374 -1.17 -12.26 22.60
N THR A 375 -0.81 -11.88 23.84
CA THR A 375 0.30 -10.97 24.12
C THR A 375 1.55 -11.41 23.35
N GLY A 376 1.96 -10.61 22.36
CA GLY A 376 3.08 -10.95 21.48
C GLY A 376 4.33 -11.33 22.28
N ARG A 377 5.07 -12.34 21.78
CA ARG A 377 6.12 -13.11 22.48
C ARG A 377 7.03 -12.34 23.45
N ALA A 378 7.36 -11.08 23.16
CA ALA A 378 8.11 -10.19 24.02
C ALA A 378 7.51 -10.00 25.43
N GLY A 379 6.18 -10.08 25.59
CA GLY A 379 5.51 -10.00 26.89
C GLY A 379 5.52 -11.32 27.70
N ALA A 380 5.83 -12.45 27.06
CA ALA A 380 5.78 -13.78 27.67
C ALA A 380 7.16 -14.39 27.97
N GLY A 381 8.25 -13.68 27.64
CA GLY A 381 9.63 -14.11 27.93
C GLY A 381 10.12 -15.37 27.21
N MET A 382 9.39 -15.87 26.21
CA MET A 382 9.77 -17.08 25.47
C MET A 382 10.80 -16.78 24.37
N SER A 383 11.83 -17.63 24.29
CA SER A 383 12.83 -17.60 23.23
C SER A 383 12.21 -17.85 21.86
N ASP A 384 12.66 -17.10 20.86
CA ASP A 384 12.05 -17.08 19.54
C ASP A 384 12.28 -18.41 18.78
N ALA A 385 11.21 -19.02 18.27
CA ALA A 385 11.27 -20.35 17.64
C ALA A 385 12.18 -20.35 16.39
N PRO A 386 12.97 -21.42 16.16
CA PRO A 386 13.97 -21.46 15.09
C PRO A 386 13.35 -21.27 13.71
N LYS A 387 14.10 -20.60 12.83
CA LYS A 387 13.80 -20.49 11.40
C LYS A 387 14.50 -21.64 10.66
N HIS A 388 13.72 -22.52 10.04
CA HIS A 388 14.21 -23.56 9.13
C HIS A 388 14.34 -23.01 7.71
N HIS A 389 15.45 -23.27 7.03
CA HIS A 389 15.62 -22.96 5.60
C HIS A 389 15.08 -24.12 4.75
N VAL A 390 13.92 -23.91 4.12
CA VAL A 390 13.28 -24.94 3.27
C VAL A 390 14.13 -25.23 2.03
N LEU A 391 14.81 -24.22 1.50
CA LEU A 391 15.77 -24.34 0.41
C LEU A 391 17.21 -24.29 0.97
N PRO A 392 18.01 -25.38 0.89
CA PRO A 392 19.31 -25.48 1.55
C PRO A 392 20.32 -24.38 1.18
N GLN A 393 20.83 -23.66 2.19
CA GLN A 393 21.77 -22.55 1.97
C GLN A 393 23.11 -22.98 1.38
N GLU A 394 23.61 -24.17 1.70
CA GLU A 394 24.82 -24.76 1.06
C GLU A 394 24.70 -24.92 -0.46
N HIS A 395 23.49 -24.86 -1.02
CA HIS A 395 23.22 -24.97 -2.44
C HIS A 395 22.70 -23.66 -3.06
N ARG A 396 22.96 -22.51 -2.42
CA ARG A 396 22.57 -21.17 -2.91
C ARG A 396 22.92 -20.93 -4.37
N GLU A 397 24.12 -21.32 -4.82
CA GLU A 397 24.54 -21.14 -6.22
C GLU A 397 23.70 -21.98 -7.19
N TRP A 398 23.39 -23.23 -6.81
CA TRP A 398 22.56 -24.16 -7.59
C TRP A 398 21.13 -23.62 -7.74
N PHE A 399 20.54 -23.09 -6.66
CA PHE A 399 19.24 -22.41 -6.73
C PHE A 399 19.32 -21.09 -7.51
N GLY A 400 20.40 -20.33 -7.36
CA GLY A 400 20.64 -19.07 -8.06
C GLY A 400 20.72 -19.22 -9.58
N GLN A 401 21.30 -20.31 -10.09
CA GLN A 401 21.29 -20.68 -11.51
C GLN A 401 19.87 -20.91 -12.05
N ARG A 402 18.92 -21.29 -11.18
CA ARG A 402 17.53 -21.67 -11.52
C ARG A 402 16.53 -20.55 -11.23
N GLY A 403 17.00 -19.34 -10.96
CA GLY A 403 16.17 -18.13 -10.84
C GLY A 403 15.73 -17.78 -9.42
N PHE A 404 16.30 -18.41 -8.38
CA PHE A 404 16.15 -17.97 -6.99
C PHE A 404 17.17 -16.85 -6.69
N LYS A 405 16.82 -15.62 -7.04
CA LYS A 405 17.65 -14.41 -6.87
C LYS A 405 16.78 -13.20 -6.52
N GLY A 406 17.40 -12.19 -5.89
CA GLY A 406 16.72 -10.93 -5.58
C GLY A 406 15.51 -11.17 -4.68
N PRO A 407 14.30 -10.69 -5.03
CA PRO A 407 13.10 -10.94 -4.22
C PRO A 407 12.70 -12.42 -4.11
N MET A 408 13.19 -13.30 -5.00
CA MET A 408 12.97 -14.75 -4.98
C MET A 408 14.20 -15.52 -4.45
N ASP A 409 15.12 -14.86 -3.73
CA ASP A 409 16.26 -15.54 -3.10
C ASP A 409 15.78 -16.59 -2.07
N ILE A 410 16.56 -17.66 -1.91
CA ILE A 410 16.25 -18.78 -1.00
C ILE A 410 16.07 -18.36 0.47
N ASP A 411 16.64 -17.23 0.88
CA ASP A 411 16.45 -16.62 2.20
C ASP A 411 15.01 -16.20 2.48
N GLN A 412 14.17 -16.08 1.45
CA GLN A 412 12.74 -15.77 1.60
C GLN A 412 11.90 -17.02 1.93
N PHE A 413 12.45 -18.22 1.73
CA PHE A 413 11.74 -19.50 1.93
C PHE A 413 12.15 -20.15 3.26
N CYS A 414 11.96 -19.41 4.36
CA CYS A 414 12.18 -19.92 5.70
C CYS A 414 10.86 -20.11 6.44
N VAL A 415 10.76 -21.10 7.32
CA VAL A 415 9.55 -21.36 8.10
C VAL A 415 9.90 -21.40 9.58
N ARG A 416 9.03 -20.89 10.44
CA ARG A 416 9.19 -21.01 11.89
C ARG A 416 8.53 -22.28 12.37
N MET A 417 9.24 -23.08 13.15
CA MET A 417 8.76 -24.36 13.67
C MET A 417 9.30 -24.61 15.08
N GLU A 418 8.70 -25.55 15.79
CA GLU A 418 9.15 -25.96 17.12
C GLU A 418 10.58 -26.52 17.07
N GLN A 419 11.38 -26.25 18.11
CA GLN A 419 12.76 -26.75 18.22
C GLN A 419 12.86 -28.27 18.04
N ALA A 420 11.96 -29.04 18.67
CA ALA A 420 11.95 -30.49 18.54
C ALA A 420 11.69 -30.97 17.10
N HIS A 421 10.78 -30.30 16.38
CA HIS A 421 10.49 -30.61 14.97
C HIS A 421 11.64 -30.20 14.04
N HIS A 422 12.23 -29.02 14.29
CA HIS A 422 13.42 -28.53 13.56
C HIS A 422 14.63 -29.46 13.74
N GLU A 423 14.86 -29.97 14.95
CA GLU A 423 15.90 -30.96 15.19
C GLU A 423 15.56 -32.30 14.52
N ALA A 424 14.31 -32.75 14.56
CA ALA A 424 13.89 -34.02 13.96
C ALA A 424 14.12 -34.06 12.44
N ILE A 425 13.76 -33.00 11.70
CA ILE A 425 14.02 -32.93 10.25
C ILE A 425 15.52 -32.83 9.89
N HIS A 426 16.36 -32.48 10.86
CA HIS A 426 17.82 -32.50 10.76
C HIS A 426 18.49 -33.69 11.47
N GLY A 427 17.74 -34.76 11.79
CA GLY A 427 18.30 -36.01 12.35
C GLY A 427 18.65 -35.98 13.85
N GLY A 428 18.19 -34.97 14.59
CA GLY A 428 18.29 -34.85 16.05
C GLY A 428 19.54 -34.13 16.56
N GLY A 429 19.35 -33.14 17.46
CA GLY A 429 20.43 -32.46 18.16
C GLY A 429 21.46 -31.75 17.27
N ASN A 430 22.61 -32.38 17.03
CA ASN A 430 23.69 -31.76 16.28
C ASN A 430 23.52 -31.94 14.76
N TRP A 431 22.92 -30.93 14.11
CA TRP A 431 22.68 -30.87 12.66
C TRP A 431 23.91 -31.23 11.80
N ARG A 432 25.15 -30.98 12.25
CA ARG A 432 26.36 -31.34 11.49
C ARG A 432 26.55 -32.85 11.40
N LYS A 433 26.16 -33.60 12.44
CA LYS A 433 26.09 -35.07 12.42
C LYS A 433 24.83 -35.53 11.67
N GLY A 434 23.73 -34.78 11.81
CA GLY A 434 22.49 -34.98 11.07
C GLY A 434 22.67 -35.17 9.55
N ARG A 435 23.59 -34.44 8.92
CA ARG A 435 23.87 -34.51 7.46
C ARG A 435 24.27 -35.89 6.92
N THR A 436 24.64 -36.86 7.77
CA THR A 436 24.87 -38.24 7.33
C THR A 436 23.60 -39.10 7.31
N TRP A 437 22.51 -38.66 7.94
CA TRP A 437 21.24 -39.39 7.99
C TRP A 437 20.50 -39.30 6.64
N PRO A 438 19.98 -40.42 6.08
CA PRO A 438 19.28 -40.39 4.80
C PRO A 438 17.98 -39.57 4.77
N GLY A 439 17.29 -39.42 5.90
CA GLY A 439 16.05 -38.64 6.03
C GLY A 439 16.25 -37.15 6.34
N GLU A 440 17.50 -36.68 6.37
CA GLU A 440 17.82 -35.28 6.66
C GLU A 440 17.28 -34.37 5.54
N TRP A 441 16.56 -33.31 5.91
CA TRP A 441 15.81 -32.48 4.97
C TRP A 441 16.66 -31.98 3.79
N ASN A 442 17.83 -31.39 4.04
CA ASN A 442 18.66 -30.80 2.98
C ASN A 442 19.16 -31.87 2.00
N ARG A 443 19.60 -33.02 2.50
CA ARG A 443 20.02 -34.16 1.70
C ARG A 443 18.87 -34.73 0.87
N MET A 444 17.71 -34.93 1.50
CA MET A 444 16.53 -35.51 0.87
C MET A 444 16.03 -34.61 -0.26
N ILE A 445 15.78 -33.32 0.00
CA ILE A 445 15.23 -32.42 -1.03
C ILE A 445 16.19 -32.24 -2.21
N MET A 446 17.51 -32.18 -1.97
CA MET A 446 18.49 -32.12 -3.05
C MET A 446 18.61 -33.43 -3.84
N GLY A 447 18.29 -34.57 -3.23
CA GLY A 447 18.11 -35.84 -3.92
C GLY A 447 16.92 -35.78 -4.87
N GLU A 448 15.73 -35.47 -4.35
CA GLU A 448 14.50 -35.39 -5.15
C GLU A 448 14.62 -34.42 -6.33
N LEU A 449 15.24 -33.25 -6.11
CA LEU A 449 15.45 -32.23 -7.13
C LEU A 449 16.42 -32.69 -8.22
N ARG A 450 17.52 -33.38 -7.88
CA ARG A 450 18.46 -33.94 -8.87
C ARG A 450 17.84 -35.09 -9.65
N ASP A 451 17.10 -35.97 -8.99
CA ASP A 451 16.38 -37.06 -9.64
C ASP A 451 15.29 -36.50 -10.59
N ALA A 452 14.65 -35.39 -10.23
CA ALA A 452 13.72 -34.69 -11.10
C ALA A 452 14.41 -34.06 -12.32
N GLU A 453 15.61 -33.49 -12.18
CA GLU A 453 16.42 -33.05 -13.33
C GLU A 453 16.81 -34.22 -14.24
N SER A 454 17.25 -35.34 -13.67
CA SER A 454 17.61 -36.54 -14.43
C SER A 454 16.41 -37.13 -15.16
N ARG A 455 15.22 -37.17 -14.55
CA ARG A 455 13.96 -37.60 -15.21
C ARG A 455 13.49 -36.62 -16.29
N ALA A 456 13.70 -35.32 -16.10
CA ALA A 456 13.34 -34.30 -17.08
C ALA A 456 14.33 -34.19 -18.24
N GLY A 457 15.56 -34.72 -18.09
CA GLY A 457 16.65 -34.58 -19.06
C GLY A 457 17.17 -33.13 -19.20
N ARG A 458 16.82 -32.24 -18.27
CA ARG A 458 17.17 -30.82 -18.31
C ARG A 458 17.20 -30.20 -16.90
N MET A 459 17.74 -28.99 -16.82
CA MET A 459 17.64 -28.17 -15.62
C MET A 459 16.17 -27.88 -15.26
N LEU A 460 15.82 -27.95 -13.97
CA LEU A 460 14.50 -27.55 -13.48
C LEU A 460 14.38 -26.02 -13.49
N THR A 461 13.18 -25.55 -13.83
CA THR A 461 12.75 -24.17 -13.60
C THR A 461 12.44 -23.93 -12.12
N ARG A 462 12.42 -22.66 -11.71
CA ARG A 462 12.00 -22.24 -10.36
C ARG A 462 10.66 -22.84 -9.93
N ASN A 463 9.69 -22.89 -10.82
CA ASN A 463 8.33 -23.33 -10.51
C ASN A 463 8.25 -24.84 -10.32
N GLU A 464 9.03 -25.62 -11.07
CA GLU A 464 9.14 -27.07 -10.90
C GLU A 464 9.88 -27.44 -9.60
N ILE A 465 10.87 -26.63 -9.20
CA ILE A 465 11.49 -26.74 -7.87
C ILE A 465 10.45 -26.49 -6.79
N LEU A 466 9.71 -25.37 -6.86
CA LEU A 466 8.69 -25.03 -5.87
C LEU A 466 7.59 -26.11 -5.78
N LYS A 467 7.15 -26.67 -6.91
CA LYS A 467 6.22 -27.82 -6.95
C LYS A 467 6.77 -29.07 -6.25
N THR A 468 8.06 -29.35 -6.43
CA THR A 468 8.72 -30.51 -5.80
C THR A 468 8.87 -30.30 -4.29
N VAL A 469 9.34 -29.13 -3.90
CA VAL A 469 9.49 -28.69 -2.51
C VAL A 469 8.14 -28.69 -1.78
N ALA A 470 7.06 -28.22 -2.39
CA ALA A 470 5.72 -28.24 -1.81
C ALA A 470 5.24 -29.67 -1.46
N ARG A 471 5.52 -30.65 -2.34
CA ARG A 471 5.24 -32.06 -2.06
C ARG A 471 6.02 -32.56 -0.85
N ALA A 472 7.35 -32.40 -0.86
CA ALA A 472 8.21 -32.79 0.24
C ALA A 472 7.81 -32.13 1.57
N MET A 473 7.42 -30.85 1.55
CA MET A 473 6.95 -30.13 2.74
C MET A 473 5.69 -30.77 3.32
N ARG A 474 4.70 -31.16 2.50
CA ARG A 474 3.51 -31.88 2.99
C ARG A 474 3.88 -33.24 3.60
N ASP A 475 4.74 -33.99 2.94
CA ASP A 475 5.13 -35.34 3.39
C ASP A 475 5.87 -35.28 4.74
N TYR A 476 6.69 -34.25 4.97
CA TYR A 476 7.38 -33.97 6.24
C TYR A 476 6.56 -33.13 7.24
N LYS A 477 5.33 -32.72 6.89
CA LYS A 477 4.43 -31.86 7.67
C LYS A 477 5.02 -30.47 8.01
N ILE A 478 5.90 -29.97 7.16
CA ILE A 478 6.48 -28.62 7.27
C ILE A 478 5.44 -27.60 6.75
N PRO A 479 5.07 -26.58 7.54
CA PRO A 479 4.05 -25.61 7.13
C PRO A 479 4.57 -24.69 6.01
N MET A 480 3.71 -24.34 5.03
CA MET A 480 4.07 -23.44 3.93
C MET A 480 3.83 -21.96 4.25
N ASN A 481 4.18 -21.52 5.46
CA ASN A 481 4.04 -20.13 5.92
C ASN A 481 5.39 -19.39 5.88
N PHE A 482 5.84 -19.04 4.68
CA PHE A 482 7.19 -18.52 4.46
C PHE A 482 7.46 -17.15 5.11
N THR A 483 8.68 -17.01 5.60
CA THR A 483 9.25 -15.84 6.28
C THR A 483 10.69 -15.61 5.80
N SER A 484 11.17 -14.38 5.93
CA SER A 484 12.57 -14.03 5.62
C SER A 484 13.53 -14.49 6.73
N SER A 485 14.68 -15.07 6.35
CA SER A 485 15.80 -15.31 7.27
C SER A 485 16.31 -13.99 7.84
N ARG A 486 16.47 -12.98 6.99
CA ARG A 486 16.83 -11.60 7.35
C ARG A 486 15.71 -11.00 8.19
N GLY A 487 16.04 -10.68 9.43
CA GLY A 487 15.11 -10.38 10.51
C GLY A 487 15.75 -10.78 11.84
N GLN A 488 16.86 -10.09 12.13
CA GLN A 488 17.52 -9.84 13.42
C GLN A 488 18.01 -8.39 13.36
#